data_AF-B4CTM0-F1
#
_entry.id   AF-B4CTM0-F1
#
_cell.length_a   1.000
_cell.length_b   1.000
_cell.length_c   1.000
_cell.angle_alpha   90.00
_cell.angle_beta   90.00
_cell.angle_gamma   90.00
#
_symmetry.space_group_name_H-M   'P 1'
#
loop_
_entity.id
_entity.type
_entity.pdbx_description
1 polymer ?
#
loop_
_entity_poly.entity_id
_entity_poly.type
_entity_poly.pdbx_seq_one_letter_code
_entity_poly.pdbx_strand_id
1 'polypeptide(L)'
;MTLRRFLALNLLFTTLLFSGCATADPNTQSRTAMLGEIKQEPLGNYYIGRRYYKVDYKFWGYIRKPGESWANAKMVMLNEQGKLAPDRELGKIGSDNGYEYKLYGDFHRRDRLRAREQWLLS
;
A
#
# COMPACT_ATOMS: atom_id res chain seq x y z
N MET A 1 0.21 -44.87 39.24
CA MET A 1 1.21 -44.33 38.28
C MET A 1 0.59 -44.16 36.88
N THR A 2 -0.65 -43.67 36.79
CA THR A 2 -1.47 -43.72 35.57
C THR A 2 -2.00 -42.34 35.18
N LEU A 3 -2.40 -41.51 36.14
CA LEU A 3 -2.98 -40.18 35.88
C LEU A 3 -2.02 -39.18 35.22
N ARG A 4 -0.74 -39.14 35.63
CA ARG A 4 0.28 -38.27 35.00
C ARG A 4 0.59 -38.64 33.55
N ARG A 5 0.57 -39.94 33.23
CA ARG A 5 0.80 -40.43 31.85
C ARG A 5 -0.40 -40.13 30.96
N PHE A 6 -1.63 -40.26 31.49
CA PHE A 6 -2.85 -39.86 30.79
C PHE A 6 -2.92 -38.36 30.53
N LEU A 7 -2.55 -37.51 31.50
CA LEU A 7 -2.50 -36.06 31.31
C LEU A 7 -1.49 -35.66 30.23
N ALA A 8 -0.28 -36.24 30.27
CA ALA A 8 0.75 -35.96 29.27
C ALA A 8 0.31 -36.37 27.86
N LEU A 9 -0.37 -37.51 27.72
CA LEU A 9 -0.86 -38.01 26.43
C LEU A 9 -1.98 -37.13 25.86
N ASN A 10 -2.91 -36.65 26.70
CA ASN A 10 -3.96 -35.71 26.28
C ASN A 10 -3.40 -34.34 25.88
N LEU A 11 -2.37 -33.87 26.59
CA LEU A 11 -1.70 -32.61 26.27
C LEU A 11 -0.94 -32.71 24.93
N LEU A 12 -0.31 -33.86 24.66
CA LEU A 12 0.35 -34.10 23.38
C LEU A 12 -0.69 -34.16 22.24
N PHE A 13 -1.80 -34.86 22.45
CA PHE A 13 -2.86 -35.02 21.44
C PHE A 13 -3.54 -33.68 21.09
N THR A 14 -3.76 -32.82 22.09
CA THR A 14 -4.34 -31.48 21.86
C THR A 14 -3.41 -30.56 21.09
N THR A 15 -2.09 -30.62 21.30
CA THR A 15 -1.14 -29.82 20.51
C THR A 15 -1.03 -30.26 19.05
N LEU A 16 -1.18 -31.56 18.76
CA LEU A 16 -1.19 -32.10 17.40
C LEU A 16 -2.46 -31.70 16.63
N LEU A 17 -3.61 -31.62 17.30
CA LEU A 17 -4.89 -31.20 16.69
C LEU A 17 -4.92 -29.69 16.34
N PHE A 18 -4.04 -28.88 16.92
CA PHE A 18 -3.93 -27.45 16.62
C PHE A 18 -2.85 -27.08 15.61
N SER A 19 -2.22 -28.08 14.95
CA SER A 19 -1.27 -27.81 13.88
C SER A 19 -2.01 -27.41 12.59
N GLY A 20 -2.43 -26.15 12.53
CA GLY A 20 -3.04 -25.56 11.34
C GLY A 20 -2.01 -25.41 10.22
N CYS A 21 -2.37 -25.84 9.00
CA CYS A 21 -1.57 -25.60 7.82
C CYS A 21 -1.83 -24.16 7.33
N ALA A 22 -0.86 -23.26 7.51
CA ALA A 22 -0.94 -21.93 6.93
C ALA A 22 -0.80 -22.04 5.40
N THR A 23 -1.78 -21.55 4.65
CA THR A 23 -1.74 -21.55 3.18
C THR A 23 -0.63 -20.60 2.73
N ALA A 24 0.35 -21.12 1.97
CA ALA A 24 1.41 -20.30 1.41
C ALA A 24 0.79 -19.29 0.42
N ASP A 25 1.05 -18.00 0.65
CA ASP A 25 0.54 -16.98 -0.25
C ASP A 25 1.33 -17.00 -1.57
N PRO A 26 0.66 -17.21 -2.72
CA PRO A 26 1.33 -17.30 -4.01
C PRO A 26 2.10 -16.02 -4.38
N ASN A 27 1.80 -14.88 -3.73
CA ASN A 27 2.42 -13.58 -4.01
C ASN A 27 3.55 -13.21 -3.03
N THR A 28 4.01 -14.13 -2.18
CA THR A 28 5.04 -13.86 -1.17
C THR A 28 6.32 -13.31 -1.79
N GLN A 29 6.75 -13.87 -2.92
CA GLN A 29 7.98 -13.48 -3.61
C GLN A 29 7.86 -12.07 -4.20
N SER A 30 6.75 -11.76 -4.87
CA SER A 30 6.45 -10.44 -5.42
C SER A 30 6.36 -9.36 -4.35
N ARG A 31 5.76 -9.66 -3.19
CA ARG A 31 5.74 -8.73 -2.06
C ARG A 31 7.14 -8.51 -1.47
N THR A 32 7.94 -9.55 -1.36
CA THR A 32 9.29 -9.45 -0.82
C THR A 32 10.18 -8.60 -1.74
N ALA A 33 10.07 -8.79 -3.06
CA ALA A 33 10.75 -7.97 -4.06
C ALA A 33 10.33 -6.50 -3.97
N MET A 34 9.01 -6.22 -3.95
CA MET A 34 8.47 -4.87 -3.78
C MET A 34 8.96 -4.21 -2.49
N LEU A 35 8.94 -4.92 -1.36
CA LEU A 35 9.45 -4.39 -0.09
C LEU A 35 10.96 -4.15 -0.13
N GLY A 36 11.70 -4.93 -0.91
CA GLY A 36 13.11 -4.71 -1.18
C GLY A 36 13.35 -3.40 -1.92
N GLU A 37 12.60 -3.14 -2.99
CA GLU A 37 12.65 -1.89 -3.76
C GLU A 37 12.28 -0.68 -2.90
N ILE A 38 11.21 -0.78 -2.11
CA ILE A 38 10.76 0.31 -1.22
C ILE A 38 11.85 0.70 -0.21
N LYS A 39 12.64 -0.26 0.29
CA LYS A 39 13.73 0.02 1.23
C LYS A 39 14.90 0.76 0.60
N GLN A 40 15.06 0.68 -0.72
CA GLN A 40 16.12 1.38 -1.45
C GLN A 40 15.69 2.82 -1.85
N GLU A 41 14.44 3.21 -1.57
CA GLU A 41 13.97 4.56 -1.87
C GLU A 41 14.72 5.59 -1.02
N PRO A 42 15.19 6.70 -1.63
CA PRO A 42 15.82 7.76 -0.85
C PRO A 42 14.80 8.39 0.10
N LEU A 43 15.17 8.50 1.37
CA LEU A 43 14.33 9.20 2.34
C LEU A 43 14.27 10.69 1.98
N GLY A 44 13.10 11.31 2.18
CA GLY A 44 12.95 12.74 1.90
C GLY A 44 11.57 13.29 2.22
N ASN A 45 11.43 14.61 2.06
CA ASN A 45 10.18 15.35 2.28
C ASN A 45 9.31 15.32 1.03
N TYR A 46 8.95 14.12 0.61
CA TYR A 46 8.05 13.88 -0.51
C TYR A 46 7.17 12.67 -0.21
N TYR A 47 6.18 12.46 -1.07
CA TYR A 47 5.30 11.31 -1.04
C TYR A 47 5.36 10.58 -2.38
N ILE A 48 5.09 9.28 -2.34
CA ILE A 48 5.00 8.43 -3.52
C ILE A 48 3.52 8.11 -3.71
N GLY A 49 2.95 8.57 -4.82
CA GLY A 49 1.55 8.36 -5.17
C GLY A 49 1.41 7.41 -6.35
N ARG A 50 0.69 6.31 -6.19
CA ARG A 50 0.38 5.39 -7.30
C ARG A 50 -1.04 5.63 -7.78
N ARG A 51 -1.16 5.87 -9.08
CA ARG A 51 -2.44 6.06 -9.75
C ARG A 51 -3.24 4.77 -9.74
N TYR A 52 -4.52 4.87 -9.37
CA TYR A 52 -5.47 3.79 -9.53
C TYR A 52 -6.71 4.28 -10.29
N TYR A 53 -6.83 3.87 -11.54
CA TYR A 53 -7.98 4.18 -12.37
C TYR A 53 -8.91 2.98 -12.49
N LYS A 54 -10.17 3.22 -12.14
CA LYS A 54 -11.28 2.32 -12.43
C LYS A 54 -12.51 3.17 -12.75
N VAL A 55 -13.26 2.81 -13.79
CA VAL A 55 -14.31 3.68 -14.36
C VAL A 55 -15.38 4.09 -13.32
N ASP A 56 -15.68 3.17 -12.41
CA ASP A 56 -16.71 3.33 -11.37
C ASP A 56 -16.24 4.15 -10.16
N TYR A 57 -14.93 4.32 -9.99
CA TYR A 57 -14.36 4.94 -8.79
C TYR A 57 -13.85 6.34 -9.10
N LYS A 58 -14.16 7.28 -8.21
CA LYS A 58 -13.84 8.71 -8.39
C LYS A 58 -12.67 9.20 -7.53
N PHE A 59 -11.90 8.28 -6.93
CA PHE A 59 -10.64 8.62 -6.27
C PHE A 59 -9.48 8.56 -7.26
N TRP A 60 -8.38 9.24 -6.95
CA TRP A 60 -7.22 9.30 -7.84
C TRP A 60 -6.27 8.13 -7.65
N GLY A 61 -5.98 7.78 -6.40
CA GLY A 61 -5.04 6.71 -6.11
C GLY A 61 -4.68 6.64 -4.64
N TYR A 62 -3.50 6.07 -4.38
CA TYR A 62 -2.96 5.88 -3.04
C TYR A 62 -1.63 6.61 -2.90
N ILE A 63 -1.37 7.17 -1.73
CA ILE A 63 -0.15 7.90 -1.41
C ILE A 63 0.47 7.34 -0.14
N ARG A 64 1.79 7.21 -0.12
CA ARG A 64 2.59 6.84 1.05
C ARG A 64 3.86 7.68 1.16
N LYS A 65 4.54 7.62 2.30
CA LYS A 65 5.90 8.16 2.42
C LYS A 65 6.94 7.18 1.85
N PRO A 66 8.13 7.66 1.45
CA PRO A 66 9.26 6.82 1.10
C PRO A 66 9.58 5.82 2.21
N GLY A 67 9.85 4.57 1.85
CA GLY A 67 10.13 3.49 2.81
C GLY A 67 8.90 2.91 3.53
N GLU A 68 7.71 3.51 3.42
CA GLU A 68 6.48 2.90 3.90
C GLU A 68 5.97 1.83 2.92
N SER A 69 5.32 0.79 3.44
CA SER A 69 4.63 -0.21 2.62
C SER A 69 3.34 0.37 2.02
N TRP A 70 2.96 -0.12 0.83
CA TRP A 70 1.66 0.17 0.20
C TRP A 70 0.46 -0.24 1.07
N ALA A 71 0.64 -1.16 2.02
CA ALA A 71 -0.41 -1.52 2.98
C ALA A 71 -0.81 -0.36 3.91
N ASN A 72 0.10 0.60 4.14
CA ASN A 72 -0.13 1.79 4.98
C ASN A 72 -0.46 3.04 4.14
N ALA A 73 -0.63 2.88 2.82
CA ALA A 73 -0.91 4.01 1.94
C ALA A 73 -2.30 4.59 2.20
N LYS A 74 -2.41 5.91 2.06
CA LYS A 74 -3.66 6.66 2.20
C LYS A 74 -4.32 6.83 0.85
N MET A 75 -5.62 6.54 0.77
CA MET A 75 -6.42 6.83 -0.41
C MET A 75 -6.60 8.34 -0.55
N VAL A 76 -6.46 8.86 -1.77
CA VAL A 76 -6.60 10.30 -2.02
C VAL A 76 -7.51 10.61 -3.19
N MET A 77 -8.19 11.74 -3.05
CA MET A 77 -8.90 12.42 -4.13
C MET A 77 -8.14 13.69 -4.51
N LEU A 78 -8.21 14.05 -5.79
CA LEU A 78 -7.65 15.31 -6.26
C LEU A 78 -8.69 16.40 -6.26
N ASN A 79 -8.24 17.60 -5.88
CA ASN A 79 -9.00 18.81 -6.13
C ASN A 79 -8.66 19.33 -7.52
N GLU A 80 -9.54 19.08 -8.48
CA GLU A 80 -9.35 19.45 -9.88
C GLU A 80 -9.87 20.85 -10.24
N GLN A 81 -10.30 21.64 -9.25
CA GLN A 81 -10.68 23.03 -9.49
C GLN A 81 -9.49 23.91 -9.91
N GLY A 82 -8.27 23.55 -9.49
CA GLY A 82 -7.04 24.30 -9.83
C GLY A 82 -6.20 23.64 -10.91
N LYS A 83 -6.00 22.32 -10.83
CA LYS A 83 -5.20 21.57 -11.80
C LYS A 83 -5.80 20.18 -12.02
N LEU A 84 -5.94 19.78 -13.29
CA LEU A 84 -6.43 18.46 -13.67
C LEU A 84 -5.39 17.38 -13.37
N ALA A 85 -5.86 16.14 -13.19
CA ALA A 85 -4.98 14.98 -13.22
C ALA A 85 -4.31 14.84 -14.61
N PRO A 86 -3.08 14.28 -14.69
CA PRO A 86 -2.33 14.19 -15.95
C PRO A 86 -3.08 13.47 -17.09
N ASP A 87 -3.80 12.40 -16.78
CA ASP A 87 -4.63 11.66 -17.75
C ASP A 87 -5.75 12.51 -18.36
N ARG A 88 -6.35 13.39 -17.56
CA ARG A 88 -7.40 14.34 -18.00
C ARG A 88 -6.82 15.54 -18.73
N GLU A 89 -5.67 16.05 -18.28
CA GLU A 89 -4.94 17.13 -18.98
C GLU A 89 -4.54 16.70 -20.39
N LEU A 90 -4.16 15.42 -20.57
CA LEU A 90 -3.82 14.83 -21.87
C LEU A 90 -5.04 14.31 -22.66
N GLY A 91 -6.26 14.37 -22.10
CA GLY A 91 -7.47 13.82 -22.73
C GLY A 91 -7.47 12.30 -22.87
N LYS A 92 -6.56 11.59 -22.21
CA LYS A 92 -6.39 10.13 -22.24
C LYS A 92 -6.72 9.54 -20.88
N ILE A 93 -7.99 9.58 -20.49
CA ILE A 93 -8.46 9.16 -19.16
C ILE A 93 -7.97 7.74 -18.84
N GLY A 94 -7.34 7.57 -17.68
CA GLY A 94 -6.83 6.28 -17.21
C GLY A 94 -5.55 5.78 -17.87
N SER A 95 -4.95 6.55 -18.80
CA SER A 95 -3.70 6.17 -19.46
C SER A 95 -2.51 6.05 -18.50
N ASP A 96 -2.58 6.73 -17.35
CA ASP A 96 -1.56 6.71 -16.31
C ASP A 96 -1.84 5.67 -15.20
N ASN A 97 -2.78 4.73 -15.42
CA ASN A 97 -3.09 3.72 -14.42
C ASN A 97 -1.86 2.89 -14.02
N GLY A 98 -1.60 2.79 -12.72
CA GLY A 98 -0.42 2.10 -12.19
C GLY A 98 0.87 2.93 -12.20
N TYR A 99 0.86 4.13 -12.78
CA TYR A 99 2.01 5.03 -12.77
C TYR A 99 2.26 5.59 -11.36
N GLU A 100 3.53 5.78 -11.02
CA GLU A 100 3.97 6.33 -9.74
C GLU A 100 4.48 7.75 -9.89
N TYR A 101 3.95 8.64 -9.05
CA TYR A 101 4.26 10.05 -9.02
C TYR A 101 5.02 10.40 -7.75
N LYS A 102 6.00 11.30 -7.88
CA LYS A 102 6.62 11.97 -6.74
C LYS A 102 5.85 13.25 -6.43
N LEU A 103 5.35 13.34 -5.20
CA LEU A 103 4.43 14.39 -4.76
C LEU A 103 5.04 15.20 -3.62
N TYR A 104 4.91 16.51 -3.69
CA TYR A 104 5.44 17.43 -2.69
C TYR A 104 4.29 18.22 -2.09
N GLY A 105 4.22 18.27 -0.76
CA GLY A 105 3.13 18.93 -0.06
C GLY A 105 3.08 18.56 1.41
N ASP A 106 2.04 19.04 2.08
CA ASP A 106 1.82 18.79 3.51
C ASP A 106 0.41 18.24 3.73
N PHE A 107 0.27 17.22 4.58
CA PHE A 107 -1.04 16.80 5.08
C PHE A 107 -1.49 17.77 6.16
N HIS A 108 -2.61 18.46 5.92
CA HIS A 108 -3.28 19.21 6.98
C HIS A 108 -4.06 18.28 7.90
N ARG A 109 -4.48 18.80 9.06
CA ARG A 109 -5.27 18.13 10.13
C ARG A 109 -6.56 17.43 9.67
N ARG A 110 -6.94 17.56 8.40
CA ARG A 110 -8.13 16.97 7.74
C ARG A 110 -7.75 15.93 6.67
N ASP A 111 -6.59 15.27 6.83
CA ASP A 111 -6.03 14.26 5.90
C ASP A 111 -5.98 14.70 4.42
N ARG A 112 -5.92 16.00 4.18
CA ARG A 112 -5.81 16.59 2.84
C ARG A 112 -4.35 16.93 2.58
N LEU A 113 -3.75 16.30 1.57
CA LEU A 113 -2.45 16.71 1.04
C LEU A 113 -2.65 18.01 0.24
N ARG A 114 -2.07 19.11 0.72
CA ARG A 114 -1.97 20.34 -0.06
C ARG A 114 -0.65 20.29 -0.83
N ALA A 115 -0.75 20.03 -2.13
CA ALA A 115 0.42 20.02 -3.01
C ALA A 115 1.05 21.42 -3.08
N ARG A 116 2.37 21.51 -2.96
CA ARG A 116 3.14 22.78 -2.95
C ARG A 116 3.59 23.25 -4.34
N GLU A 117 2.76 23.01 -5.36
CA GLU A 117 3.07 23.19 -6.79
C GLU A 117 3.84 22.03 -7.42
N GLN A 118 3.38 21.65 -8.61
CA GLN A 118 3.95 20.72 -9.58
C GLN A 118 4.14 19.26 -9.16
N TRP A 119 3.33 18.42 -9.82
CA TRP A 119 3.62 17.02 -10.13
C TRP A 119 5.04 16.94 -10.72
N LEU A 120 6.03 16.60 -9.90
CA LEU A 120 7.36 16.30 -10.41
C LEU A 120 7.28 14.91 -11.04
N LEU A 121 6.99 14.92 -12.33
CA LEU A 121 7.37 13.86 -13.26
C LEU A 121 8.87 13.64 -13.06
N SER A 122 9.24 12.49 -12.50
CA SER A 122 10.61 11.96 -12.63
C SER A 122 10.62 11.02 -13.82
#